data_AF-M6JU65-F1
#
_entry.id   AF-M6JU65-F1
#
_cell.length_a   1.000
_cell.length_b   1.000
_cell.length_c   1.000
_cell.angle_alpha   90.00
_cell.angle_beta   90.00
_cell.angle_gamma   90.00
#
_symmetry.space_group_name_H-M   'P 1'
#
loop_
_entity.id
_entity.type
_entity.pdbx_description
1 polymer ?
#
loop_
_entity_poly.entity_id
_entity_poly.type
_entity_poly.pdbx_seq_one_letter_code
_entity_poly.pdbx_strand_id
1 'polypeptide(L)'
;MSQLEIVELILLYSFWTTIFFYFSIAVIVRVVIDYITFFRSWFTSEIYKPNRIDLQTYVWKAIHYQSEFKDRVMAREIEVKENIIQEILKERERQDQKWGEQNHSPIEWCAILGEEVGEANKAALETHFEYDGKDDYTEYRKELIQIAAVAIAMIESYDRNRK
;
A
#
# COMPACT_ATOMS: atom_id res chain seq x y z
N MET A 1 29.38 -33.68 51.29
CA MET A 1 29.67 -32.63 50.29
C MET A 1 31.05 -32.09 50.59
N SER A 2 31.97 -32.17 49.64
CA SER A 2 33.34 -31.68 49.80
C SER A 2 33.37 -30.15 49.70
N GLN A 3 34.41 -29.51 50.24
CA GLN A 3 34.59 -28.06 50.13
C GLN A 3 34.65 -27.61 48.66
N LEU A 4 35.18 -28.45 47.76
CA LEU A 4 35.19 -28.21 46.32
C LEU A 4 33.79 -28.19 45.70
N GLU A 5 32.94 -29.16 46.04
CA GLU A 5 31.56 -29.22 45.55
C GLU A 5 30.74 -27.99 45.98
N ILE A 6 30.98 -27.49 47.20
CA ILE A 6 30.33 -26.26 47.71
C ILE A 6 30.80 -25.05 46.90
N VAL A 7 32.09 -24.93 46.63
CA VAL A 7 32.66 -23.83 45.85
C VAL A 7 32.14 -23.86 44.40
N GLU A 8 32.09 -25.03 43.76
CA GLU A 8 31.56 -25.20 42.41
C GLU A 8 30.07 -24.81 42.34
N LEU A 9 29.28 -25.21 43.34
CA LEU A 9 27.86 -24.85 43.40
C LEU A 9 27.66 -23.34 43.56
N ILE A 10 28.46 -22.69 44.41
CA ILE A 10 28.42 -21.24 44.62
C ILE A 10 28.81 -20.49 43.33
N LEU A 11 29.87 -20.95 42.64
CA LEU A 11 30.32 -20.35 41.39
C LEU A 11 29.26 -20.50 40.28
N LEU A 12 28.67 -21.69 40.14
CA LEU A 12 27.63 -21.95 39.16
C LEU A 12 26.39 -21.07 39.41
N TYR A 13 25.93 -21.01 40.67
CA TYR A 13 24.76 -20.23 41.02
C TYR A 13 25.00 -18.73 40.85
N SER A 14 26.13 -18.20 41.36
CA SER A 14 26.48 -16.78 41.22
C SER A 14 26.62 -16.35 39.76
N PHE A 15 27.19 -17.21 38.90
CA PHE A 15 27.30 -16.97 37.47
C PHE A 15 25.92 -16.82 36.80
N TRP A 16 25.03 -17.80 36.99
CA TRP A 16 23.70 -17.77 36.38
C TRP A 16 22.81 -16.65 36.94
N THR A 17 22.90 -16.36 38.24
CA THR A 17 22.17 -15.22 38.82
C THR A 17 22.64 -13.92 38.19
N THR A 18 23.94 -13.75 37.97
CA THR A 18 24.50 -12.54 37.37
C THR A 18 23.99 -12.36 35.95
N ILE A 19 24.02 -13.41 35.12
CA ILE A 19 23.48 -13.39 33.75
C ILE A 19 22.00 -13.01 33.76
N PHE A 20 21.20 -13.63 34.62
CA PHE A 20 19.76 -13.37 34.70
C PHE A 20 19.46 -11.92 35.08
N PHE A 21 20.18 -11.36 36.06
CA PHE A 21 20.02 -9.97 36.47
C PHE A 21 20.39 -8.99 35.35
N TYR A 22 21.53 -9.18 34.67
CA TYR A 22 21.93 -8.32 33.57
C TYR A 22 20.98 -8.40 32.38
N PHE A 23 20.51 -9.61 32.03
CA PHE A 23 19.52 -9.78 30.95
C PHE A 23 18.20 -9.07 31.29
N SER A 24 17.70 -9.24 32.51
CA SER A 24 16.46 -8.61 32.96
C SER A 24 16.56 -7.07 32.94
N ILE A 25 17.69 -6.52 33.41
CA ILE A 25 17.95 -5.07 33.35
C ILE A 25 18.00 -4.58 31.90
N ALA A 26 18.68 -5.29 31.00
CA ALA A 26 18.78 -4.90 29.60
C ALA A 26 17.42 -4.86 28.90
N VAL A 27 16.53 -5.82 29.16
CA VAL A 27 15.17 -5.85 28.62
C VAL A 27 14.37 -4.65 29.14
N ILE A 28 14.41 -4.38 30.44
CA ILE A 28 13.69 -3.25 31.04
C ILE A 28 14.18 -1.91 30.46
N VAL A 29 15.49 -1.72 30.35
CA VAL A 29 16.08 -0.50 29.77
C VAL A 29 15.60 -0.30 28.33
N ARG A 30 15.57 -1.36 27.52
CA ARG A 30 15.12 -1.27 26.12
C ARG A 30 13.65 -0.86 26.03
N VAL A 31 12.77 -1.48 26.82
CA VAL A 31 11.34 -1.14 26.85
C VAL A 31 11.13 0.33 27.26
N VAL A 32 11.89 0.83 28.25
CA VAL A 32 11.80 2.22 28.69
C VAL A 32 12.27 3.18 27.59
N ILE A 33 13.39 2.89 26.92
CA ILE A 33 13.90 3.72 25.81
C ILE A 33 12.90 3.77 24.65
N ASP A 34 12.36 2.62 24.26
CA ASP A 34 11.41 2.52 23.15
C ASP A 34 10.12 3.28 23.49
N TYR A 35 9.64 3.17 24.73
CA TYR A 35 8.49 3.93 25.22
C TYR A 35 8.76 5.45 25.18
N ILE A 36 9.88 5.92 25.73
CA ILE A 36 10.24 7.35 25.71
C ILE A 36 10.36 7.86 24.26
N THR A 37 10.96 7.06 23.37
CA THR A 37 11.15 7.43 21.96
C THR A 37 9.80 7.56 21.23
N PHE A 38 8.88 6.62 21.45
CA PHE A 38 7.53 6.67 20.90
C PHE A 38 6.77 7.93 21.37
N PHE A 39 6.74 8.20 22.68
CA PHE A 39 6.04 9.38 23.21
C PHE A 39 6.70 10.69 22.81
N ARG A 40 8.03 10.76 22.74
CA ARG A 40 8.74 11.94 22.25
C ARG A 40 8.35 12.24 20.79
N SER A 41 8.32 11.22 19.93
CA SER A 41 7.89 11.34 18.54
C SER A 41 6.44 11.86 18.45
N TRP A 42 5.54 11.27 19.24
CA TRP A 42 4.13 11.68 19.32
C TRP A 42 3.98 13.16 19.65
N PHE A 43 4.66 13.66 20.68
CA PHE A 43 4.57 15.07 21.11
C PHE A 43 5.34 16.05 20.22
N THR A 44 6.38 15.64 19.50
CA THR A 44 7.07 16.54 18.54
C THR A 44 6.26 16.81 17.27
N SER A 45 5.27 15.97 16.94
CA SER A 45 4.44 16.16 15.74
C SER A 45 3.47 17.35 15.83
N GLU A 46 3.12 17.78 17.05
CA GLU A 46 2.13 18.85 17.27
C GLU A 46 2.74 20.27 17.33
N ILE A 47 4.07 20.41 17.39
CA ILE A 47 4.75 21.68 17.70
C ILE A 47 5.50 22.27 16.49
N TYR A 48 5.01 22.07 15.28
CA TYR A 48 5.46 22.84 14.11
C TYR A 48 4.29 23.52 13.39
N LYS A 49 3.88 24.69 13.91
CA LYS A 49 3.11 25.67 13.16
C LYS A 49 3.69 27.07 13.33
N PRO A 50 4.70 27.47 12.54
CA PRO A 50 5.03 28.88 12.36
C PRO A 50 4.45 29.39 11.03
N ASN A 51 3.78 30.55 11.10
CA ASN A 51 3.09 31.28 10.04
C ASN A 51 1.79 30.66 9.52
N ARG A 52 0.67 31.17 10.05
CA ARG A 52 -0.64 31.06 9.40
C ARG A 52 -0.59 31.88 8.11
N ILE A 53 -0.03 31.30 7.04
CA ILE A 53 -0.41 31.68 5.68
C ILE A 53 -1.92 31.60 5.68
N ASP A 54 -2.59 32.67 5.25
CA ASP A 54 -4.04 32.65 5.08
C ASP A 54 -4.35 31.71 3.90
N LEU A 55 -4.31 30.42 4.20
CA LEU A 55 -4.61 29.34 3.29
C LEU A 55 -5.99 29.56 2.68
N GLN A 56 -6.94 30.15 3.41
CA GLN A 56 -8.26 30.43 2.85
C GLN A 56 -8.17 31.44 1.71
N THR A 57 -7.40 32.51 1.84
CA THR A 57 -7.22 33.49 0.74
C THR A 57 -6.49 32.90 -0.47
N TYR A 58 -5.44 32.09 -0.28
CA TYR A 58 -4.73 31.46 -1.40
C TYR A 58 -5.53 30.33 -2.05
N VAL A 59 -6.21 29.50 -1.25
CA VAL A 59 -7.11 28.43 -1.72
C VAL A 59 -8.30 29.05 -2.43
N TRP A 60 -8.91 30.11 -1.90
CA TRP A 60 -10.00 30.83 -2.57
C TRP A 60 -9.54 31.39 -3.92
N LYS A 61 -8.37 32.03 -3.98
CA LYS A 61 -7.78 32.53 -5.24
C LYS A 61 -7.47 31.39 -6.21
N ALA A 62 -7.00 30.23 -5.76
CA ALA A 62 -6.74 29.07 -6.61
C ALA A 62 -8.03 28.41 -7.14
N ILE A 63 -9.05 28.28 -6.29
CA ILE A 63 -10.36 27.73 -6.66
C ILE A 63 -11.05 28.65 -7.68
N HIS A 64 -11.02 29.97 -7.45
CA HIS A 64 -11.66 30.97 -8.32
C HIS A 64 -10.76 31.50 -9.43
N TYR A 65 -9.51 31.05 -9.53
CA TYR A 65 -8.65 31.35 -10.66
C TYR A 65 -9.32 30.74 -11.89
N GLN A 66 -9.78 31.56 -12.83
CA GLN A 66 -10.34 31.11 -14.09
C GLN A 66 -9.48 31.75 -15.18
N SER A 67 -8.63 30.93 -15.77
CA SER A 67 -7.71 31.33 -16.81
C SER A 67 -7.77 30.31 -17.93
N GLU A 68 -7.47 30.75 -19.14
CA GLU A 68 -7.35 29.87 -20.31
C GLU A 68 -6.33 28.75 -20.06
N PHE A 69 -5.35 28.95 -19.16
CA PHE A 69 -4.44 27.90 -18.71
C PHE A 69 -5.13 26.84 -17.84
N LYS A 70 -5.95 27.24 -16.86
CA LYS A 70 -6.74 26.28 -16.05
C LYS A 70 -7.71 25.50 -16.92
N ASP A 71 -8.36 26.15 -17.87
CA ASP A 71 -9.29 25.49 -18.78
C ASP A 71 -8.56 24.49 -19.70
N ARG A 72 -7.35 24.83 -20.18
CA ARG A 72 -6.48 23.90 -20.94
C ARG A 72 -5.99 22.71 -20.11
N VAL A 73 -5.57 22.94 -18.86
CA VAL A 73 -5.13 21.86 -17.96
C VAL A 73 -6.31 20.95 -17.60
N MET A 74 -7.47 21.54 -17.27
CA MET A 74 -8.70 20.80 -17.00
C MET A 74 -9.15 19.99 -18.21
N ALA A 75 -9.15 20.60 -19.41
CA ALA A 75 -9.47 19.90 -20.65
C ALA A 75 -8.52 18.73 -20.91
N ARG A 76 -7.22 18.90 -20.65
CA ARG A 76 -6.23 17.82 -20.78
C ARG A 76 -6.46 16.70 -19.77
N GLU A 77 -6.76 17.02 -18.52
CA GLU A 77 -7.07 16.01 -17.50
C GLU A 77 -8.33 15.23 -17.83
N ILE A 78 -9.37 15.92 -18.31
CA ILE A 78 -10.61 15.29 -18.78
C ILE A 78 -10.32 14.37 -19.98
N GLU A 79 -9.54 14.85 -20.95
CA GLU A 79 -9.13 14.06 -22.13
C GLU A 79 -8.37 12.78 -21.72
N VAL A 80 -7.44 12.89 -20.77
CA VAL A 80 -6.68 11.72 -20.27
C VAL A 80 -7.60 10.72 -19.59
N LYS A 81 -8.52 11.18 -18.72
CA LYS A 81 -9.48 10.31 -18.04
C LYS A 81 -10.43 9.63 -19.03
N GLU A 82 -10.93 10.38 -20.00
CA GLU A 82 -11.79 9.85 -21.06
C GLU A 82 -11.07 8.74 -21.83
N ASN A 83 -9.83 8.97 -22.25
CA ASN A 83 -9.04 7.96 -22.94
C ASN A 83 -8.85 6.68 -22.11
N ILE A 84 -8.57 6.82 -20.81
CA ILE A 84 -8.45 5.67 -19.89
C ILE A 84 -9.78 4.90 -19.81
N ILE A 85 -10.91 5.59 -19.64
CA ILE A 85 -12.22 4.95 -19.58
C ILE A 85 -12.52 4.21 -20.89
N GLN A 86 -12.22 4.83 -22.04
CA GLN A 86 -12.41 4.19 -23.35
C GLN A 86 -11.54 2.94 -23.52
N GLU A 87 -10.32 2.94 -22.99
CA GLU A 87 -9.48 1.73 -22.98
C GLU A 87 -10.04 0.63 -22.09
N ILE A 88 -10.56 0.96 -20.91
CA ILE A 88 -11.22 0.00 -20.01
C ILE A 88 -12.44 -0.63 -20.69
N LEU A 89 -13.28 0.19 -21.36
CA LEU A 89 -14.45 -0.31 -22.07
C LEU A 89 -14.08 -1.22 -23.25
N LYS A 90 -13.02 -0.88 -24.00
CA LYS A 90 -12.51 -1.74 -25.08
C LYS A 90 -11.99 -3.08 -24.55
N GLU A 91 -11.29 -3.06 -23.42
CA GLU A 91 -10.82 -4.29 -22.77
C GLU A 91 -11.99 -5.14 -22.29
N ARG A 92 -13.02 -4.51 -21.68
CA ARG A 92 -14.25 -5.19 -21.28
C ARG A 92 -14.95 -5.84 -22.48
N GLU A 93 -15.05 -5.14 -23.62
CA GLU A 93 -15.60 -5.67 -24.86
C GLU A 93 -14.78 -6.86 -25.38
N ARG A 94 -13.44 -6.78 -25.33
CA ARG A 94 -12.54 -7.89 -25.70
C ARG A 94 -12.81 -9.12 -24.83
N GLN A 95 -13.02 -8.93 -23.53
CA GLN A 95 -13.36 -10.02 -22.61
C GLN A 95 -14.73 -10.63 -22.94
N ASP A 96 -15.73 -9.81 -23.25
CA ASP A 96 -17.06 -10.29 -23.72
C ASP A 96 -16.96 -11.07 -25.02
N GLN A 97 -16.15 -10.61 -25.98
CA GLN A 97 -15.94 -11.34 -27.24
C GLN A 97 -15.24 -12.68 -27.03
N LYS A 98 -14.29 -12.73 -26.07
CA LYS A 98 -13.50 -13.94 -25.79
C LYS A 98 -14.27 -14.97 -24.99
N TRP A 99 -15.07 -14.54 -24.02
CA TRP A 99 -15.68 -15.42 -23.02
C TRP A 99 -17.21 -15.38 -23.00
N GLY A 100 -17.84 -14.41 -23.64
CA GLY A 100 -19.28 -14.17 -23.55
C GLY A 100 -19.69 -13.64 -22.18
N GLU A 101 -21.01 -13.64 -21.93
CA GLU A 101 -21.55 -13.23 -20.63
C GLU A 101 -21.13 -14.20 -19.52
N GLN A 102 -20.49 -13.66 -18.48
CA GLN A 102 -20.07 -14.41 -17.30
C GLN A 102 -20.93 -14.05 -16.08
N ASN A 103 -21.39 -15.07 -15.35
CA ASN A 103 -22.21 -14.92 -14.15
C ASN A 103 -21.69 -15.80 -13.01
N HIS A 104 -20.44 -15.56 -12.62
CA HIS A 104 -19.78 -16.30 -11.56
C HIS A 104 -20.29 -15.89 -10.16
N SER A 105 -20.06 -16.77 -9.19
CA SER A 105 -20.24 -16.44 -7.78
C SER A 105 -19.20 -15.40 -7.31
N PRO A 106 -19.45 -14.65 -6.22
CA PRO A 106 -18.50 -13.66 -5.72
C PRO A 106 -17.10 -14.21 -5.45
N ILE A 107 -16.98 -15.45 -4.99
CA ILE A 107 -15.67 -16.05 -4.68
C ILE A 107 -14.85 -16.34 -5.95
N GLU A 108 -15.50 -16.78 -7.02
CA GLU A 108 -14.86 -17.01 -8.32
C GLU A 108 -14.43 -15.68 -8.94
N TRP A 109 -15.27 -14.64 -8.86
CA TRP A 109 -14.91 -13.29 -9.28
C TRP A 109 -13.71 -12.72 -8.50
N CYS A 110 -13.64 -12.95 -7.19
CA CYS A 110 -12.46 -12.56 -6.40
C CYS A 110 -11.19 -13.29 -6.85
N ALA A 111 -11.29 -14.55 -7.28
CA ALA A 111 -10.15 -15.28 -7.81
C ALA A 111 -9.68 -14.71 -9.15
N ILE A 112 -10.62 -14.42 -10.07
CA ILE A 112 -10.34 -13.82 -11.39
C ILE A 112 -9.69 -12.44 -11.20
N LEU A 113 -10.26 -11.58 -10.35
CA LEU A 113 -9.67 -10.28 -10.05
C LEU A 113 -8.27 -10.42 -9.41
N GLY A 114 -8.09 -11.42 -8.55
CA GLY A 114 -6.81 -11.71 -7.91
C GLY A 114 -5.72 -12.14 -8.90
N GLU A 115 -6.09 -12.84 -9.98
CA GLU A 115 -5.19 -13.19 -11.07
C GLU A 115 -4.65 -11.92 -11.76
N GLU A 116 -5.53 -11.01 -12.19
CA GLU A 116 -5.16 -9.74 -12.83
C GLU A 116 -4.30 -8.86 -11.91
N VAL A 117 -4.61 -8.81 -10.61
CA VAL A 117 -3.78 -8.12 -9.60
C VAL A 117 -2.40 -8.77 -9.48
N GLY A 118 -2.33 -10.10 -9.56
CA GLY A 118 -1.08 -10.85 -9.60
C GLY A 118 -0.23 -10.50 -10.82
N GLU A 119 -0.83 -10.38 -12.00
CA GLU A 119 -0.14 -9.98 -13.23
C GLU A 119 0.38 -8.53 -13.13
N ALA A 120 -0.41 -7.61 -12.60
CA ALA A 120 0.04 -6.23 -12.36
C ALA A 120 1.22 -6.18 -11.37
N ASN A 121 1.17 -6.94 -10.28
CA ASN A 121 2.28 -7.03 -9.32
C ASN A 121 3.54 -7.60 -9.97
N LYS A 122 3.39 -8.63 -10.80
CA LYS A 122 4.50 -9.23 -11.55
C LYS A 122 5.11 -8.22 -12.52
N ALA A 123 4.30 -7.53 -13.32
CA ALA A 123 4.77 -6.52 -14.26
C ALA A 123 5.53 -5.39 -13.54
N ALA A 124 5.01 -4.89 -12.41
CA ALA A 124 5.69 -3.88 -11.62
C ALA A 124 7.05 -4.37 -11.08
N LEU A 125 7.11 -5.61 -10.60
CA LEU A 125 8.32 -6.22 -10.07
C LEU A 125 9.37 -6.41 -11.18
N GLU A 126 8.97 -6.96 -12.32
CA GLU A 126 9.86 -7.22 -13.45
C GLU A 126 10.44 -5.93 -14.02
N THR A 127 9.63 -4.88 -14.20
CA THR A 127 10.11 -3.56 -14.62
C THR A 127 11.05 -2.94 -13.58
N HIS A 128 10.75 -3.03 -12.29
CA HIS A 128 11.59 -2.44 -11.24
C HIS A 128 13.00 -3.05 -11.19
N PHE A 129 13.11 -4.35 -11.47
CA PHE A 129 14.37 -5.08 -11.46
C PHE A 129 14.99 -5.26 -12.86
N GLU A 130 14.44 -4.59 -13.88
CA GLU A 130 14.87 -4.70 -15.28
C GLU A 130 14.97 -6.16 -15.75
N TYR A 131 14.09 -7.02 -15.23
CA TYR A 131 14.07 -8.43 -15.55
C TYR A 131 13.70 -8.62 -17.01
N ASP A 132 14.47 -9.44 -17.73
CA ASP A 132 14.32 -9.66 -19.17
C ASP A 132 14.39 -8.36 -20.02
N GLY A 133 15.09 -7.34 -19.51
CA GLY A 133 15.28 -6.07 -20.21
C GLY A 133 14.04 -5.17 -20.24
N LYS A 134 13.05 -5.40 -19.37
CA LYS A 134 11.87 -4.53 -19.22
C LYS A 134 12.25 -3.25 -18.46
N ASP A 135 12.25 -2.10 -19.14
CA ASP A 135 12.61 -0.79 -18.57
C ASP A 135 11.43 0.20 -18.47
N ASP A 136 10.23 -0.19 -18.93
CA ASP A 136 9.03 0.62 -18.88
C ASP A 136 7.83 -0.09 -18.22
N TYR A 137 6.86 0.71 -17.75
CA TYR A 137 5.66 0.25 -17.04
C TYR A 137 4.45 0.06 -17.96
N THR A 138 4.65 -0.17 -19.26
CA THR A 138 3.55 -0.34 -20.24
C THR A 138 2.73 -1.58 -19.91
N GLU A 139 3.38 -2.70 -19.58
CA GLU A 139 2.68 -3.93 -19.17
C GLU A 139 1.93 -3.71 -17.86
N TYR A 140 2.55 -3.08 -16.86
CA TYR A 140 1.87 -2.70 -15.62
C TYR A 140 0.61 -1.86 -15.87
N ARG A 141 0.70 -0.83 -16.73
CA ARG A 141 -0.46 -0.01 -17.12
C ARG A 141 -1.53 -0.85 -17.80
N LYS A 142 -1.14 -1.77 -18.69
CA LYS A 142 -2.07 -2.68 -19.36
C LYS A 142 -2.81 -3.55 -18.34
N GLU A 143 -2.10 -4.13 -17.37
CA GLU A 143 -2.73 -4.97 -16.34
C GLU A 143 -3.69 -4.18 -15.42
N LEU A 144 -3.39 -2.91 -15.12
CA LEU A 144 -4.33 -2.04 -14.42
C LEU A 144 -5.64 -1.82 -15.19
N ILE A 145 -5.59 -1.74 -16.53
CA ILE A 145 -6.79 -1.65 -17.37
C ILE A 145 -7.59 -2.95 -17.31
N GLN A 146 -6.93 -4.11 -17.32
CA GLN A 146 -7.59 -5.42 -17.20
C GLN A 146 -8.29 -5.56 -15.83
N ILE A 147 -7.62 -5.18 -14.74
CA ILE A 147 -8.21 -5.15 -13.38
C ILE A 147 -9.49 -4.31 -13.36
N ALA A 148 -9.47 -3.12 -13.94
CA ALA A 148 -10.64 -2.24 -13.99
C ALA A 148 -11.79 -2.84 -14.81
N ALA A 149 -11.48 -3.47 -15.96
CA ALA A 149 -12.47 -4.15 -16.78
C ALA A 149 -13.10 -5.34 -16.05
N VAL A 150 -12.31 -6.14 -15.32
CA VAL A 150 -12.83 -7.24 -14.49
C VAL A 150 -13.71 -6.70 -13.36
N ALA A 151 -13.32 -5.62 -12.70
CA ALA A 151 -14.16 -5.00 -11.66
C ALA A 151 -15.53 -4.56 -12.21
N ILE A 152 -15.58 -4.02 -13.44
CA ILE A 152 -16.85 -3.73 -14.13
C ILE A 152 -17.64 -5.01 -14.38
N ALA A 153 -17.02 -6.06 -14.94
CA ALA A 153 -17.68 -7.33 -15.19
C ALA A 153 -18.28 -7.96 -13.92
N MET A 154 -17.58 -7.84 -12.78
CA MET A 154 -18.05 -8.27 -11.47
C MET A 154 -19.32 -7.53 -11.03
N ILE A 155 -19.35 -6.21 -11.20
CA ILE A 155 -20.52 -5.38 -10.87
C ILE A 155 -21.69 -5.73 -11.78
N GLU A 156 -21.45 -5.84 -13.09
CA GLU A 156 -22.49 -6.24 -14.04
C GLU A 156 -23.09 -7.61 -13.71
N SER A 157 -22.23 -8.58 -13.35
CA SER A 157 -22.67 -9.90 -12.91
C SER A 157 -23.49 -9.82 -11.62
N TYR A 158 -23.08 -9.00 -10.66
CA TYR A 158 -23.82 -8.78 -9.43
C TYR A 158 -25.21 -8.17 -9.70
N ASP A 159 -25.27 -7.13 -10.54
CA ASP A 159 -26.51 -6.43 -10.87
C ASP A 159 -27.47 -7.30 -11.69
N ARG A 160 -26.97 -8.12 -12.62
CA ARG A 160 -27.79 -9.12 -13.35
C ARG A 160 -28.40 -10.17 -12.42
N ASN A 161 -27.67 -10.55 -11.37
CA ASN A 161 -28.08 -11.62 -10.44
C ASN A 161 -28.92 -11.13 -9.25
N ARG A 162 -29.10 -9.82 -9.09
CA ARG A 162 -30.02 -9.25 -8.10
C ARG A 162 -31.47 -9.44 -8.58
N LYS A 163 -32.20 -10.35 -7.94
CA LYS A 163 -33.67 -10.38 -7.95
C LYS A 163 -34.22 -9.55 -6.79
#